data_AF-A0A0Q9NP45-F1
#
_entry.id   AF-A0A0Q9NP45-F1
#
_cell.length_a   1.000
_cell.length_b   1.000
_cell.length_c   1.000
_cell.angle_alpha   90.00
_cell.angle_beta   90.00
_cell.angle_gamma   90.00
#
_symmetry.space_group_name_H-M   'P 1'
#
loop_
_entity.id
_entity.type
_entity.pdbx_description
1 polymer ?
#
loop_
_entity_poly.entity_id
_entity_poly.type
_entity_poly.pdbx_seq_one_letter_code
_entity_poly.pdbx_strand_id
1 'polypeptide(L)'
;MSFFLVFVAVLLAAVAILAGTDLVPRLFRRRDGEQPFDDGFDEPVASLPAVLLPAEAGPADVDRIRFAVGVRGYRMDQVDQVLDELRDQLARKDGVIARLQSELENRAPEHAPDRQA
;
A
#
# COMPACT_ATOMS: atom_id res chain seq x y z
N MET A 1 48.31 26.05 26.12
CA MET A 1 47.41 26.12 27.28
C MET A 1 46.36 27.23 27.16
N SER A 2 46.72 28.47 26.79
CA SER A 2 45.74 29.57 26.60
C SER A 2 44.73 29.34 25.46
N PHE A 3 45.16 28.87 24.28
CA PHE A 3 44.25 28.62 23.14
C PHE A 3 43.12 27.63 23.42
N PHE A 4 43.39 26.60 24.24
CA PHE A 4 42.38 25.62 24.63
C PHE A 4 41.31 26.25 25.53
N LEU A 5 41.72 27.10 26.49
CA LEU A 5 40.79 27.83 27.34
C LEU A 5 39.95 28.84 26.54
N VAL A 6 40.55 29.51 25.55
CA VAL A 6 39.82 30.40 24.64
C VAL A 6 38.80 29.63 23.81
N PHE A 7 39.18 28.47 23.27
CA PHE A 7 38.26 27.61 22.51
C PHE A 7 37.07 27.14 23.36
N VAL A 8 37.35 26.68 24.59
CA VAL A 8 36.30 26.26 25.53
C VAL A 8 35.41 27.43 25.94
N ALA A 9 35.98 28.61 26.16
CA ALA A 9 35.21 29.80 26.50
C ALA A 9 34.28 30.24 25.34
N VAL A 10 34.77 30.21 24.10
CA VAL A 10 33.96 30.52 22.91
C VAL A 10 32.87 29.46 22.71
N LEU A 11 33.18 28.19 22.91
CA LEU A 11 32.20 27.10 22.81
C LEU A 11 31.10 27.25 23.86
N LEU A 12 31.45 27.55 25.11
CA LEU A 12 30.49 27.78 26.19
C LEU A 12 29.65 29.04 25.95
N ALA A 13 30.25 30.12 25.45
CA ALA A 13 29.52 31.33 25.09
C ALA A 13 28.52 31.07 23.96
N ALA A 14 28.90 30.31 22.93
CA ALA A 14 28.00 29.92 21.85
C ALA A 14 26.82 29.07 22.34
N VAL A 15 27.08 28.10 23.23
CA VAL A 15 26.03 27.26 23.85
C VAL A 15 25.10 28.09 24.75
N ALA A 16 25.63 29.03 25.52
CA ALA A 16 24.83 29.89 26.39
C ALA A 16 23.94 30.85 25.60
N ILE A 17 24.44 31.44 24.51
CA ILE A 17 23.65 32.28 23.60
C ILE A 17 22.57 31.46 22.91
N LEU A 18 22.90 30.22 22.50
CA LEU A 18 21.96 29.29 21.91
C LEU A 18 20.86 28.95 22.92
N ALA A 19 21.19 28.53 24.15
CA ALA A 19 20.22 28.17 25.18
C ALA A 19 19.36 29.35 25.67
N GLY A 20 19.87 30.58 25.64
CA GLY A 20 19.16 31.78 26.12
C GLY A 20 18.28 32.47 25.07
N THR A 21 18.38 32.10 23.80
CA THR A 21 17.52 32.63 22.73
C THR A 21 16.60 31.51 22.24
N ASP A 22 15.29 31.77 22.14
CA ASP A 22 14.29 30.91 21.48
C ASP A 22 14.54 30.73 19.95
N LEU A 23 15.80 30.80 19.52
CA LEU A 23 16.28 30.56 18.17
C LEU A 23 16.64 29.10 17.91
N VAL A 24 17.06 28.34 18.94
CA VAL A 24 17.32 26.90 18.83
C VAL A 24 16.09 26.12 18.36
N PRO A 25 14.87 26.40 18.87
CA PRO A 25 13.68 25.73 18.39
C PRO A 25 13.38 26.11 16.93
N ARG A 26 13.76 27.30 16.43
CA ARG A 26 13.47 27.73 15.05
C ARG A 26 14.41 27.14 14.00
N LEU A 27 15.65 26.82 14.34
CA LEU A 27 16.59 26.20 13.41
C LEU A 27 16.47 24.67 13.35
N PHE A 28 16.08 24.02 14.46
CA PHE A 28 15.85 22.58 14.52
C PHE A 28 14.39 22.16 14.26
N ARG A 29 13.39 23.05 14.41
CA ARG A 29 12.01 22.81 13.96
C ARG A 29 11.88 23.06 12.45
N ARG A 30 12.59 22.26 11.67
CA ARG A 30 12.17 21.91 10.30
C ARG A 30 11.57 20.50 10.24
N ARG A 31 11.12 19.95 11.37
CA ARG A 31 10.54 18.60 11.43
C ARG A 31 9.29 18.41 12.30
N ASP A 32 8.79 19.42 12.99
CA ASP A 32 7.50 19.27 13.68
C ASP A 32 6.52 20.32 13.17
N GLY A 33 5.81 19.92 12.11
CA GLY A 33 4.57 20.56 11.69
C GLY A 33 3.49 20.24 12.72
N GLU A 34 3.51 20.94 13.84
CA GLU A 34 2.29 21.22 14.59
C GLU A 34 1.55 22.30 13.79
N GLN A 35 0.78 21.86 12.79
CA GLN A 35 -0.40 22.62 12.42
C GLN A 35 -1.37 22.52 13.59
N PRO A 36 -2.09 23.61 13.94
CA PRO A 36 -3.30 23.47 14.75
C PRO A 36 -4.22 22.55 13.94
N PHE A 37 -4.38 21.30 14.36
CA PHE A 37 -5.42 20.42 13.82
C PHE A 37 -6.76 20.89 14.38
N ASP A 38 -7.19 22.05 13.89
CA ASP A 38 -8.56 22.53 13.95
C ASP A 38 -8.94 22.88 12.51
N ASP A 39 -9.09 21.85 11.68
CA ASP A 39 -9.74 21.96 10.39
C ASP A 39 -10.07 20.56 9.83
N GLY A 40 -11.37 20.25 9.75
CA GLY A 40 -11.90 19.49 8.63
C GLY A 40 -11.52 18.01 8.50
N PHE A 41 -11.52 17.23 9.58
CA PHE A 41 -11.81 15.80 9.42
C PHE A 41 -13.31 15.63 9.16
N ASP A 42 -13.76 16.11 8.00
CA ASP A 42 -14.89 15.47 7.35
C ASP A 42 -14.42 14.03 7.14
N GLU A 43 -14.98 13.12 7.93
CA GLU A 43 -14.78 11.69 7.78
C GLU A 43 -14.91 11.39 6.29
N PRO A 44 -13.87 10.88 5.58
CA PRO A 44 -13.94 10.72 4.14
C PRO A 44 -15.16 9.87 3.82
N VAL A 45 -16.23 10.54 3.39
CA VAL A 45 -17.50 9.90 3.13
C VAL A 45 -17.22 8.98 1.97
N ALA A 46 -17.15 7.68 2.25
CA ALA A 46 -17.00 6.64 1.25
C ALA A 46 -18.19 6.76 0.30
N SER A 47 -18.04 7.55 -0.74
CA SER A 47 -19.13 7.91 -1.66
C SER A 47 -19.54 6.74 -2.56
N LEU A 48 -18.86 5.60 -2.42
CA LEU A 48 -19.16 4.37 -3.14
C LEU A 48 -19.07 3.18 -2.16
N PRO A 49 -20.08 2.30 -2.13
CA PRO A 49 -19.99 1.05 -1.38
C PRO A 49 -18.79 0.24 -1.91
N ALA A 50 -17.98 -0.31 -1.00
CA ALA A 50 -16.83 -1.12 -1.37
C ALA A 50 -17.31 -2.31 -2.24
N VAL A 51 -16.97 -2.26 -3.53
CA VAL A 51 -17.25 -3.37 -4.45
C VAL A 51 -16.18 -4.43 -4.20
N LEU A 52 -16.58 -5.47 -3.48
CA LEU A 52 -15.73 -6.61 -3.14
C LEU A 52 -15.80 -7.68 -4.24
N LEU A 53 -14.79 -8.54 -4.25
CA LEU A 53 -14.77 -9.71 -5.11
C LEU A 53 -15.88 -10.71 -4.73
N PRO A 54 -16.56 -11.32 -5.71
CA PRO A 54 -17.46 -12.44 -5.46
C PRO A 54 -16.69 -13.69 -5.02
N ALA A 55 -17.38 -14.68 -4.45
CA ALA A 55 -16.76 -15.92 -3.95
C ALA A 55 -15.98 -16.69 -5.03
N GLU A 56 -16.47 -16.63 -6.28
CA GLU A 56 -15.79 -17.15 -7.46
C GLU A 56 -15.41 -15.99 -8.38
N ALA A 57 -14.41 -15.21 -7.96
CA ALA A 57 -13.91 -14.10 -8.74
C ALA A 57 -13.13 -14.57 -9.97
N GLY A 58 -13.48 -14.02 -11.13
CA GLY A 58 -12.68 -14.14 -12.35
C GLY A 58 -11.72 -12.97 -12.55
N PRO A 59 -10.84 -13.01 -13.57
CA PRO A 59 -9.88 -11.96 -13.85
C PRO A 59 -10.53 -10.58 -14.04
N ALA A 60 -11.66 -10.53 -14.73
CA ALA A 60 -12.40 -9.29 -15.00
C ALA A 60 -13.06 -8.69 -13.75
N ASP A 61 -13.27 -9.47 -12.69
CA ASP A 61 -13.85 -8.98 -11.44
C ASP A 61 -12.82 -8.20 -10.62
N VAL A 62 -11.53 -8.50 -10.79
CA VAL A 62 -10.43 -7.77 -10.14
C VAL A 62 -10.41 -6.30 -10.55
N ASP A 63 -10.67 -6.01 -11.83
CA ASP A 63 -10.70 -4.64 -12.39
C ASP A 63 -11.85 -3.78 -11.83
N ARG A 64 -12.89 -4.44 -11.30
CA ARG A 64 -14.10 -3.81 -10.78
C ARG A 64 -14.00 -3.45 -9.30
N ILE A 65 -12.94 -3.89 -8.62
CA ILE A 65 -12.74 -3.60 -7.21
C ILE A 65 -12.56 -2.09 -7.03
N ARG A 66 -13.20 -1.56 -5.99
CA ARG A 66 -13.09 -0.15 -5.59
C ARG A 66 -12.87 -0.08 -4.09
N PHE A 67 -11.69 0.43 -3.72
CA PHE A 67 -11.33 0.66 -2.33
C PHE A 67 -11.66 2.10 -1.92
N ALA A 68 -12.14 2.28 -0.69
CA ALA A 68 -12.26 3.60 -0.09
C ALA A 68 -10.88 4.15 0.29
N VAL A 69 -10.69 5.47 0.19
CA VAL A 69 -9.44 6.13 0.54
C VAL A 69 -9.46 6.52 2.02
N GLY A 70 -8.44 6.09 2.77
CA GLY A 70 -8.28 6.41 4.19
C GLY A 70 -7.02 7.22 4.50
N VAL A 71 -7.03 7.97 5.60
CA VAL A 71 -5.92 8.83 6.09
C VAL A 71 -4.62 8.03 6.32
N ARG A 72 -4.74 6.73 6.61
CA ARG A 72 -3.64 5.76 6.59
C ARG A 72 -4.06 4.61 5.68
N GLY A 73 -3.52 4.56 4.48
CA GLY A 73 -3.85 3.56 3.47
C GLY A 73 -2.60 3.03 2.78
N TYR A 74 -2.74 1.91 2.09
CA TYR A 74 -1.74 1.46 1.14
C TYR A 74 -1.64 2.46 -0.02
N ARG A 75 -0.46 2.55 -0.64
CA ARG A 75 -0.29 3.43 -1.80
C ARG A 75 -1.04 2.86 -3.00
N MET A 76 -1.81 3.70 -3.69
CA MET A 76 -2.66 3.29 -4.81
C MET A 76 -1.86 2.61 -5.94
N ASP A 77 -0.68 3.13 -6.29
CA ASP A 77 0.19 2.55 -7.33
C ASP A 77 0.66 1.13 -6.98
N GLN A 78 0.97 0.87 -5.71
CA GLN A 78 1.38 -0.46 -5.25
C GLN A 78 0.19 -1.43 -5.24
N VAL A 79 -0.97 -0.97 -4.79
CA VAL A 79 -2.19 -1.79 -4.82
C VAL A 79 -2.56 -2.11 -6.27
N ASP A 80 -2.57 -1.13 -7.16
CA ASP A 80 -2.88 -1.30 -8.58
C ASP A 80 -1.94 -2.32 -9.24
N GLN A 81 -0.62 -2.21 -9.00
CA GLN A 81 0.35 -3.16 -9.52
C GLN A 81 0.10 -4.61 -9.04
N VAL A 82 -0.23 -4.78 -7.76
CA VAL A 82 -0.52 -6.11 -7.20
C VAL A 82 -1.83 -6.67 -7.77
N LEU A 83 -2.85 -5.83 -7.98
CA LEU A 83 -4.11 -6.24 -8.59
C LEU A 83 -3.91 -6.63 -10.06
N ASP A 84 -3.12 -5.88 -10.81
CA ASP A 84 -2.77 -6.20 -12.19
C ASP A 84 -2.06 -7.56 -12.28
N GLU A 85 -1.09 -7.82 -11.40
CA GLU A 85 -0.39 -9.10 -11.35
C GLU A 85 -1.34 -10.25 -10.95
N LEU A 86 -2.24 -10.00 -9.99
CA LEU A 86 -3.24 -10.97 -9.57
C LEU A 86 -4.19 -11.35 -10.70
N ARG A 87 -4.69 -10.36 -11.45
CA ARG A 87 -5.54 -10.57 -12.64
C ARG A 87 -4.83 -11.48 -13.66
N ASP A 88 -3.57 -11.18 -13.95
CA ASP A 88 -2.79 -11.95 -14.92
C ASP A 88 -2.53 -13.38 -14.44
N GLN A 89 -2.26 -13.57 -13.14
CA GLN A 89 -2.11 -14.89 -12.54
C GLN A 89 -3.40 -15.71 -12.63
N LEU A 90 -4.55 -15.08 -12.36
CA LEU A 90 -5.85 -15.72 -12.42
C LEU A 90 -6.18 -16.15 -13.86
N ALA A 91 -5.97 -15.26 -14.83
CA ALA A 91 -6.18 -15.57 -16.25
C ALA A 91 -5.32 -16.75 -16.73
N ARG A 92 -4.06 -16.83 -16.26
CA ARG A 92 -3.19 -17.98 -16.56
C ARG A 92 -3.73 -19.27 -15.95
N LYS A 93 -4.16 -19.25 -14.69
CA LYS A 93 -4.72 -20.42 -14.02
C LYS A 93 -5.99 -20.90 -14.71
N ASP A 94 -6.89 -19.99 -15.07
CA ASP A 94 -8.13 -20.31 -15.78
C ASP A 94 -7.85 -20.95 -17.14
N GLY A 95 -6.86 -20.44 -17.88
CA GLY A 95 -6.43 -21.05 -19.14
C GLY A 95 -5.88 -22.46 -18.97
N VAL A 96 -5.10 -22.70 -17.91
CA VAL A 96 -4.60 -24.05 -17.58
C VAL A 96 -5.75 -24.99 -17.22
N ILE A 97 -6.70 -24.53 -16.40
CA ILE A 97 -7.88 -25.32 -16.02
C ILE A 97 -8.70 -25.68 -17.25
N ALA A 98 -9.01 -24.70 -18.12
CA ALA A 98 -9.77 -24.93 -19.34
C ALA A 98 -9.08 -25.94 -20.27
N ARG A 99 -7.75 -25.85 -20.40
CA ARG A 99 -6.95 -26.82 -21.16
C ARG A 99 -7.06 -28.21 -20.57
N LEU A 100 -6.85 -28.36 -19.26
CA LEU A 100 -6.92 -29.65 -18.58
C LEU A 100 -8.32 -30.27 -18.66
N GLN A 101 -9.37 -29.46 -18.52
CA GLN A 101 -10.75 -29.90 -18.70
C GLN A 101 -11.00 -30.41 -20.13
N SER A 102 -10.50 -29.71 -21.16
CA SER A 102 -10.60 -30.19 -22.54
C SER A 102 -9.83 -31.50 -22.76
N GLU A 103 -8.62 -31.63 -22.20
CA GLU A 103 -7.85 -32.88 -22.29
C GLU A 103 -8.57 -34.06 -21.60
N LEU A 104 -9.23 -33.81 -20.46
CA LEU A 104 -10.05 -34.82 -19.78
C LEU A 104 -11.31 -35.18 -20.58
N GLU A 105 -12.01 -34.19 -21.12
CA GLU A 105 -13.20 -34.41 -21.95
C GLU A 105 -12.85 -35.17 -23.24
N ASN A 106 -11.70 -34.90 -23.85
CA ASN A 106 -11.21 -35.64 -25.01
C ASN A 106 -10.77 -37.08 -24.70
N ARG A 107 -10.42 -37.39 -23.45
CA ARG A 107 -10.10 -38.76 -22.99
C ARG A 107 -11.33 -39.54 -22.52
N ALA A 108 -12.35 -38.86 -21.99
CA ALA A 108 -13.60 -39.46 -21.56
C ALA A 108 -14.36 -40.29 -22.63
N PRO A 109 -14.37 -39.98 -23.95
CA PRO A 109 -15.06 -40.79 -24.94
C PRO A 109 -14.44 -42.19 -25.13
N GLU A 110 -13.20 -42.42 -24.70
CA GLU A 110 -12.51 -43.70 -24.86
C GLU A 110 -12.78 -44.69 -23.70
N HIS A 111 -13.34 -44.20 -22.58
CA HIS A 111 -13.57 -45.00 -21.36
C HIS A 111 -15.07 -45.22 -21.05
N ALA A 112 -15.97 -44.98 -22.00
CA ALA A 112 -17.35 -45.42 -21.86
C ALA A 112 -17.32 -46.94 -21.66
N PRO A 113 -17.69 -47.45 -20.46
CA PRO A 113 -17.65 -48.87 -20.21
C PRO A 113 -18.64 -49.51 -21.17
N ASP A 114 -18.17 -50.55 -21.84
CA ASP A 114 -18.97 -51.47 -22.62
C ASP A 114 -20.10 -51.97 -21.72
N ARG A 115 -21.26 -51.29 -21.75
CA ARG A 115 -22.51 -51.78 -21.17
C ARG A 115 -23.04 -52.87 -22.11
N GLN A 116 -22.32 -53.99 -22.16
CA GLN A 116 -22.88 -55.28 -22.55
C GLN A 116 -23.69 -55.75 -21.33
N ALA A 117 -25.01 -55.73 -21.41
CA ALA A 117 -25.89 -56.77 -21.96
C ALA A 117 -26.48 -57.62 -20.82
#